data_AF-A0AB72V6V0-F1
#
_entry.id   AF-A0AB72V6V0-F1
#
_cell.length_a   1.000
_cell.length_b   1.000
_cell.length_c   1.000
_cell.angle_alpha   90.00
_cell.angle_beta   90.00
_cell.angle_gamma   90.00
#
_symmetry.space_group_name_H-M   'P 1'
#
loop_
_entity.id
_entity.type
_entity.pdbx_description
1 polymer ?
#
loop_
_entity_poly.entity_id
_entity_poly.type
_entity_poly.pdbx_seq_one_letter_code
_entity_poly.pdbx_strand_id
1 'polypeptide(L)'
;MRTVFQLVQDFHKKARGEGLPIKWGPSRGEFGVLEFPADVIPENIKHIAQTKFQTEATSVEDIRRAINLLSDQAERAGASFNPGFILAQVGSTIVEVYGGAPVAWLDAVELLISPDVEWVGVHGSRKLDINVSGELSGVISAGDKLGELLGDDWTINIVHGEYKIQIEDAQLCTAFFADAAELINKANAEIVPFHVRMLSNSKIVMSGFSDYSLAGDSITLAGKLAELARPFAHWKENIIPKIEIAMDYEPLPVADLWQEDSSEAPEPFDDFERLLREEILITEF
;
A
#
# COMPACT_ATOMS: atom_id res chain seq x y z
N MET A 1 32.66 -7.46 23.08
CA MET A 1 31.77 -6.52 22.36
C MET A 1 32.01 -6.75 20.87
N ARG A 2 31.01 -7.15 20.08
CA ARG A 2 31.17 -7.31 18.62
C ARG A 2 31.12 -5.93 17.97
N THR A 3 31.89 -5.71 16.91
CA THR A 3 31.76 -4.49 16.11
C THR A 3 30.48 -4.53 15.27
N VAL A 4 29.96 -3.38 14.86
CA VAL A 4 28.81 -3.29 13.94
C VAL A 4 29.06 -4.10 12.66
N PHE A 5 30.27 -4.00 12.10
CA PHE A 5 30.68 -4.78 10.93
C PHE A 5 30.61 -6.29 11.16
N GLN A 6 31.12 -6.77 12.31
CA GLN A 6 31.01 -8.18 12.68
C GLN A 6 29.56 -8.63 12.86
N LEU A 7 28.70 -7.77 13.43
CA LEU A 7 27.29 -8.07 13.62
C LEU A 7 26.55 -8.21 12.28
N VAL A 8 26.79 -7.30 11.33
CA VAL A 8 26.23 -7.38 9.96
C VAL A 8 26.68 -8.67 9.26
N GLN A 9 27.97 -9.00 9.33
CA GLN A 9 28.52 -10.24 8.77
C GLN A 9 27.85 -11.50 9.39
N ASP A 10 27.65 -11.50 10.71
CA ASP A 10 26.97 -12.59 11.41
C ASP A 10 25.50 -12.72 10.96
N PHE A 11 24.80 -11.61 10.74
CA PHE A 11 23.43 -11.62 10.23
C PHE A 11 23.34 -12.15 8.81
N HIS A 12 24.22 -11.70 7.90
CA HIS A 12 24.31 -12.26 6.55
C HIS A 12 24.60 -13.76 6.57
N LYS A 13 25.51 -14.21 7.45
CA LYS A 13 25.82 -15.64 7.61
C LYS A 13 24.61 -16.44 8.11
N LYS A 14 23.87 -15.91 9.10
CA LYS A 14 22.66 -16.56 9.64
C LYS A 14 21.57 -16.65 8.56
N ALA A 15 21.30 -15.56 7.85
CA ALA A 15 20.32 -15.54 6.75
C ALA A 15 20.68 -16.51 5.63
N ARG A 16 21.95 -16.54 5.21
CA ARG A 16 22.44 -17.53 4.23
C ARG A 16 22.26 -18.96 4.73
N GLY A 17 22.49 -19.23 6.02
CA GLY A 17 22.28 -20.55 6.62
C GLY A 17 20.80 -21.01 6.60
N GLU A 18 19.87 -20.05 6.64
CA GLU A 18 18.42 -20.29 6.51
C GLU A 18 17.93 -20.32 5.05
N GLY A 19 18.81 -20.03 4.09
CA GLY A 19 18.46 -19.91 2.67
C GLY A 19 17.66 -18.65 2.32
N LEU A 20 17.71 -17.61 3.16
CA LEU A 20 16.92 -16.39 3.01
C LEU A 20 17.77 -15.27 2.37
N PRO A 21 17.24 -14.52 1.38
CA PRO A 21 17.97 -13.48 0.66
C PRO A 21 18.04 -12.13 1.43
N ILE A 22 18.29 -12.16 2.74
CA ILE A 22 18.34 -10.97 3.60
C ILE A 22 19.72 -10.33 3.54
N LYS A 23 19.75 -9.03 3.22
CA LYS A 23 20.97 -8.20 3.24
C LYS A 23 20.79 -7.01 4.18
N TRP A 24 21.65 -6.92 5.20
CA TRP A 24 21.80 -5.71 6.01
C TRP A 24 22.76 -4.72 5.36
N GLY A 25 22.35 -3.45 5.29
CA GLY A 25 23.15 -2.35 4.77
C GLY A 25 22.94 -1.06 5.57
N PRO A 26 23.74 -0.01 5.31
CA PRO A 26 23.52 1.30 5.92
C PRO A 26 22.16 1.87 5.48
N SER A 27 21.49 2.57 6.39
CA SER A 27 20.30 3.36 6.04
C SER A 27 20.74 4.52 5.14
N ARG A 28 20.18 4.59 3.93
CA ARG A 28 20.51 5.63 2.94
C ARG A 28 19.56 6.83 2.95
N GLY A 29 18.71 6.95 3.97
CA GLY A 29 17.64 7.95 3.98
C GLY A 29 16.42 7.55 3.13
N GLU A 30 16.40 6.33 2.58
CA GLU A 30 15.29 5.71 1.83
C GLU A 30 14.12 5.33 2.78
N PHE A 31 13.69 6.27 3.62
CA PHE A 31 12.58 6.07 4.55
C PHE A 31 11.21 6.22 3.87
N GLY A 32 11.18 6.73 2.63
CA GLY A 32 9.99 7.25 1.94
C GLY A 32 9.01 6.25 1.34
N VAL A 33 9.20 4.94 1.54
CA VAL A 33 8.28 3.89 1.06
C VAL A 33 7.69 3.06 2.20
N LEU A 34 8.24 3.16 3.42
CA LEU A 34 7.91 2.27 4.53
C LEU A 34 7.29 3.06 5.66
N GLU A 35 5.96 2.96 5.81
CA GLU A 35 5.30 3.51 6.99
C GLU A 35 5.74 2.72 8.23
N PHE A 36 6.48 3.37 9.11
CA PHE A 36 6.99 2.76 10.34
C PHE A 36 5.92 2.70 11.43
N PRO A 37 6.06 1.76 12.38
CA PRO A 37 5.33 1.84 13.64
C PRO A 37 5.57 3.19 14.33
N ALA A 38 4.55 3.72 15.01
CA ALA A 38 4.61 5.04 15.65
C ALA A 38 5.70 5.17 16.74
N ASP A 39 6.19 4.06 17.31
CA ASP A 39 7.24 4.01 18.32
C ASP A 39 8.66 4.00 17.73
N VAL A 40 8.80 3.83 16.42
CA VAL A 40 10.09 3.89 15.73
C VAL A 40 10.47 5.34 15.44
N ILE A 41 11.70 5.71 15.82
CA ILE A 41 12.29 7.04 15.56
C ILE A 41 13.26 6.91 14.38
N PRO A 42 12.92 7.37 13.16
CA PRO A 42 13.71 7.15 11.95
C PRO A 42 15.15 7.65 12.05
N GLU A 43 15.38 8.75 12.77
CA GLU A 43 16.70 9.37 12.95
C GLU A 43 17.69 8.47 13.70
N ASN A 44 17.18 7.50 14.47
CA ASN A 44 18.01 6.55 15.19
C ASN A 44 18.46 5.37 14.31
N ILE A 45 17.82 5.15 13.17
CA ILE A 45 18.08 4.01 12.29
C ILE A 45 19.35 4.25 11.49
N LYS A 46 20.34 3.36 11.66
CA LYS A 46 21.62 3.39 10.93
C LYS A 46 21.76 2.25 9.93
N HIS A 47 21.03 1.16 10.12
CA HIS A 47 21.06 0.00 9.24
C HIS A 47 19.65 -0.50 8.97
N ILE A 48 19.42 -0.91 7.74
CA ILE A 48 18.14 -1.46 7.28
C ILE A 48 18.40 -2.79 6.57
N ALA A 49 17.49 -3.73 6.77
CA ALA A 49 17.50 -4.96 5.98
C ALA A 49 16.77 -4.78 4.66
N GLN A 50 17.29 -5.39 3.61
CA GLN A 50 16.67 -5.50 2.30
C GLN A 50 16.44 -6.97 2.01
N THR A 51 15.20 -7.33 1.72
CA THR A 51 14.81 -8.71 1.43
C THR A 51 13.94 -8.74 0.19
N LYS A 52 14.41 -9.44 -0.85
CA LYS A 52 13.64 -9.65 -2.08
C LYS A 52 13.65 -11.13 -2.46
N PHE A 53 12.48 -11.73 -2.53
CA PHE A 53 12.33 -13.07 -3.08
C PHE A 53 12.08 -12.95 -4.59
N GLN A 54 13.03 -13.42 -5.39
CA GLN A 54 12.99 -13.35 -6.86
C GLN A 54 12.55 -14.68 -7.50
N THR A 55 11.94 -15.58 -6.73
CA THR A 55 11.58 -16.91 -7.20
C THR A 55 10.07 -17.07 -7.32
N GLU A 56 9.60 -17.69 -8.40
CA GLU A 56 8.19 -18.00 -8.63
C GLU A 56 7.62 -19.00 -7.61
N ALA A 57 8.48 -19.73 -6.90
CA ALA A 57 8.10 -20.70 -5.87
C ALA A 57 7.99 -20.10 -4.47
N THR A 58 8.02 -18.77 -4.32
CA THR A 58 7.94 -18.13 -3.00
C THR A 58 6.56 -18.35 -2.38
N SER A 59 6.55 -18.79 -1.12
CA SER A 59 5.34 -18.99 -0.34
C SER A 59 5.20 -17.93 0.76
N VAL A 60 3.99 -17.78 1.31
CA VAL A 60 3.77 -16.96 2.51
C VAL A 60 4.63 -17.45 3.69
N GLU A 61 4.90 -18.76 3.78
CA GLU A 61 5.76 -19.34 4.83
C GLU A 61 7.22 -18.85 4.70
N ASP A 62 7.73 -18.65 3.49
CA ASP A 62 9.07 -18.07 3.31
C ASP A 62 9.14 -16.63 3.84
N ILE A 63 8.07 -15.86 3.65
CA ILE A 63 7.93 -14.51 4.21
C ILE A 63 7.87 -14.60 5.74
N ARG A 64 7.08 -15.53 6.32
CA ARG A 64 7.02 -15.76 7.78
C ARG A 64 8.40 -16.07 8.36
N ARG A 65 9.17 -16.95 7.71
CA ARG A 65 10.54 -17.28 8.12
C ARG A 65 11.47 -16.06 8.07
N ALA A 66 11.34 -15.23 7.04
CA ALA A 66 12.12 -14.00 6.91
C ALA A 66 11.77 -12.98 8.01
N ILE A 67 10.49 -12.71 8.29
CA ILE A 67 10.06 -11.81 9.37
C ILE A 67 10.60 -12.26 10.72
N ASN A 68 10.45 -13.54 11.05
CA ASN A 68 10.96 -14.09 12.31
C ASN A 68 12.47 -13.88 12.46
N LEU A 69 13.23 -14.14 11.38
CA LEU A 69 14.67 -13.95 11.41
C LEU A 69 15.06 -12.47 11.52
N LEU A 70 14.39 -11.58 10.77
CA LEU A 70 14.64 -10.14 10.80
C LEU A 70 14.32 -9.54 12.17
N SER A 71 13.20 -9.93 12.77
CA SER A 71 12.78 -9.49 14.09
C SER A 71 13.80 -9.89 15.16
N ASP A 72 14.23 -11.16 15.18
CA ASP A 72 15.28 -11.64 16.10
C ASP A 72 16.64 -10.96 15.86
N GLN A 73 17.00 -10.66 14.61
CA GLN A 73 18.24 -9.94 14.30
C GLN A 73 18.18 -8.48 14.78
N ALA A 74 17.07 -7.78 14.50
CA ALA A 74 16.87 -6.39 14.91
C ALA A 74 16.85 -6.25 16.45
N GLU A 75 16.15 -7.14 17.15
CA GLU A 75 16.10 -7.13 18.63
C GLU A 75 17.49 -7.28 19.25
N ARG A 76 18.29 -8.24 18.75
CA ARG A 76 19.66 -8.46 19.23
C ARG A 76 20.62 -7.31 18.92
N ALA A 77 20.34 -6.52 17.88
CA ALA A 77 21.18 -5.41 17.45
C ALA A 77 20.80 -4.07 18.09
N GLY A 78 19.55 -3.92 18.53
CA GLY A 78 19.01 -2.72 19.15
C GLY A 78 18.52 -1.67 18.15
N ALA A 79 18.08 -0.52 18.70
CA ALA A 79 17.30 0.50 17.99
C ALA A 79 17.94 1.15 16.75
N SER A 80 19.24 0.93 16.49
CA SER A 80 19.89 1.42 15.28
C SER A 80 19.73 0.49 14.06
N PHE A 81 19.09 -0.66 14.24
CA PHE A 81 18.82 -1.64 13.19
C PHE A 81 17.32 -1.75 12.97
N ASN A 82 16.89 -1.57 11.73
CA ASN A 82 15.51 -1.71 11.32
C ASN A 82 15.33 -2.95 10.42
N PRO A 83 14.31 -3.78 10.66
CA PRO A 83 14.08 -5.00 9.88
C PRO A 83 13.66 -4.73 8.42
N GLY A 84 13.46 -3.47 8.05
CA GLY A 84 13.22 -3.04 6.68
C GLY A 84 11.94 -3.63 6.12
N PHE A 85 12.01 -4.10 4.89
CA PHE A 85 10.87 -4.70 4.19
C PHE A 85 11.24 -5.98 3.47
N ILE A 86 10.22 -6.76 3.21
CA ILE A 86 10.25 -7.95 2.40
C ILE A 86 9.37 -7.70 1.19
N LEU A 87 9.95 -7.85 0.00
CA LEU A 87 9.22 -7.88 -1.27
C LEU A 87 9.25 -9.29 -1.83
N ALA A 88 8.09 -9.85 -2.12
CA ALA A 88 7.95 -11.22 -2.62
C ALA A 88 6.87 -11.31 -3.70
N GLN A 89 7.09 -12.17 -4.70
CA GLN A 89 6.04 -12.60 -5.62
C GLN A 89 5.46 -13.93 -5.11
N VAL A 90 4.20 -13.95 -4.69
CA VAL A 90 3.52 -15.16 -4.21
C VAL A 90 2.38 -15.49 -5.16
N GLY A 91 2.61 -16.48 -6.03
CA GLY A 91 1.70 -16.74 -7.15
C GLY A 91 1.62 -15.52 -8.06
N SER A 92 0.41 -14.99 -8.29
CA SER A 92 0.17 -13.77 -9.08
C SER A 92 0.28 -12.47 -8.27
N THR A 93 0.32 -12.53 -6.94
CA THR A 93 0.25 -11.36 -6.07
C THR A 93 1.64 -10.94 -5.60
N ILE A 94 1.96 -9.65 -5.75
CA ILE A 94 3.12 -9.04 -5.13
C ILE A 94 2.80 -8.76 -3.66
N VAL A 95 3.64 -9.23 -2.75
CA VAL A 95 3.49 -9.04 -1.31
C VAL A 95 4.65 -8.19 -0.82
N GLU A 96 4.34 -7.02 -0.27
CA GLU A 96 5.27 -6.12 0.39
C GLU A 96 4.93 -6.04 1.87
N VAL A 97 5.88 -6.37 2.75
CA VAL A 97 5.62 -6.45 4.20
C VAL A 97 6.75 -5.81 4.97
N TYR A 98 6.41 -4.96 5.94
CA TYR A 98 7.37 -4.47 6.92
C TYR A 98 7.97 -5.64 7.69
N GLY A 99 9.31 -5.76 7.70
CA GLY A 99 10.01 -6.93 8.25
C GLY A 99 9.87 -7.11 9.76
N GLY A 100 9.33 -6.10 10.47
CA GLY A 100 8.99 -6.16 11.89
C GLY A 100 7.49 -6.29 12.17
N ALA A 101 6.67 -6.53 11.15
CA ALA A 101 5.25 -6.78 11.33
C ALA A 101 5.02 -8.08 12.14
N PRO A 102 4.04 -8.12 13.06
CA PRO A 102 3.63 -9.36 13.71
C PRO A 102 3.33 -10.48 12.71
N VAL A 103 3.96 -11.64 12.91
CA VAL A 103 3.85 -12.80 11.99
C VAL A 103 2.41 -13.28 11.80
N ALA A 104 1.56 -13.11 12.82
CA ALA A 104 0.13 -13.46 12.74
C ALA A 104 -0.62 -12.69 11.63
N TRP A 105 -0.14 -11.51 11.24
CA TRP A 105 -0.76 -10.73 10.17
C TRP A 105 -0.63 -11.38 8.79
N LEU A 106 0.33 -12.30 8.62
CA LEU A 106 0.47 -13.05 7.37
C LEU A 106 -0.68 -14.04 7.14
N ASP A 107 -1.46 -14.39 8.18
CA ASP A 107 -2.71 -15.14 8.01
C ASP A 107 -3.72 -14.33 7.19
N ALA A 108 -3.75 -13.00 7.37
CA ALA A 108 -4.62 -12.11 6.61
C ALA A 108 -4.14 -11.95 5.17
N VAL A 109 -2.82 -11.87 4.95
CA VAL A 109 -2.22 -11.82 3.62
C VAL A 109 -2.54 -13.07 2.81
N GLU A 110 -2.47 -14.25 3.44
CA GLU A 110 -2.74 -15.53 2.78
C GLU A 110 -4.16 -15.62 2.20
N LEU A 111 -5.15 -14.99 2.86
CA LEU A 111 -6.53 -14.90 2.35
C LEU A 111 -6.68 -14.03 1.10
N LEU A 112 -5.72 -13.14 0.86
CA LEU A 112 -5.75 -12.15 -0.21
C LEU A 112 -4.96 -12.59 -1.44
N ILE A 113 -4.18 -13.68 -1.35
CA ILE A 113 -3.43 -14.22 -2.49
C ILE A 113 -4.41 -14.78 -3.53
N SER A 114 -4.54 -14.10 -4.66
CA SER A 114 -5.45 -14.52 -5.73
C SER A 114 -5.06 -13.89 -7.08
N PRO A 115 -5.56 -14.42 -8.21
CA PRO A 115 -5.34 -13.83 -9.54
C PRO A 115 -5.89 -12.41 -9.72
N ASP A 116 -6.90 -12.03 -8.93
CA ASP A 116 -7.55 -10.72 -9.02
C ASP A 116 -6.82 -9.65 -8.19
N VAL A 117 -5.92 -10.05 -7.29
CA VAL A 117 -5.15 -9.16 -6.40
C VAL A 117 -3.72 -9.05 -6.91
N GLU A 118 -3.36 -7.85 -7.37
CA GLU A 118 -2.05 -7.53 -7.92
C GLU A 118 -1.02 -7.34 -6.81
N TRP A 119 -1.39 -6.62 -5.76
CA TRP A 119 -0.45 -6.23 -4.71
C TRP A 119 -1.10 -6.16 -3.33
N VAL A 120 -0.37 -6.61 -2.31
CA VAL A 120 -0.73 -6.50 -0.90
C VAL A 120 0.44 -5.90 -0.13
N GLY A 121 0.20 -4.77 0.53
CA GLY A 121 1.15 -4.04 1.37
C GLY A 121 0.77 -4.10 2.84
N VAL A 122 1.63 -4.68 3.69
CA VAL A 122 1.48 -4.67 5.16
C VAL A 122 2.51 -3.74 5.77
N HIS A 123 2.03 -2.62 6.30
CA HIS A 123 2.87 -1.56 6.84
C HIS A 123 3.04 -1.66 8.35
N GLY A 124 4.13 -1.09 8.86
CA GLY A 124 4.40 -1.06 10.31
C GLY A 124 3.43 -0.15 11.07
N SER A 125 2.81 0.80 10.39
CA SER A 125 1.79 1.75 10.91
C SER A 125 0.42 1.13 11.17
N ARG A 126 0.26 -0.20 11.08
CA ARG A 126 -1.04 -0.91 11.09
C ARG A 126 -1.94 -0.50 9.93
N LYS A 127 -1.32 -0.44 8.75
CA LYS A 127 -2.01 -0.18 7.49
C LYS A 127 -1.88 -1.40 6.59
N LEU A 128 -3.00 -1.80 6.00
CA LEU A 128 -3.06 -2.85 4.97
C LEU A 128 -3.55 -2.20 3.69
N ASP A 129 -2.71 -2.20 2.66
CA ASP A 129 -3.08 -1.73 1.33
C ASP A 129 -3.23 -2.94 0.40
N ILE A 130 -4.28 -2.93 -0.42
CA ILE A 130 -4.63 -4.01 -1.35
C ILE A 130 -4.92 -3.35 -2.70
N ASN A 131 -4.23 -3.78 -3.75
CA ASN A 131 -4.53 -3.39 -5.11
C ASN A 131 -5.19 -4.56 -5.85
N VAL A 132 -6.40 -4.34 -6.32
CA VAL A 132 -7.23 -5.32 -7.01
C VAL A 132 -7.32 -4.93 -8.48
N SER A 133 -6.84 -5.80 -9.36
CA SER A 133 -6.90 -5.61 -10.81
C SER A 133 -8.12 -6.31 -11.45
N GLY A 134 -8.69 -7.30 -10.76
CA GLY A 134 -9.82 -8.10 -11.21
C GLY A 134 -11.08 -7.91 -10.35
N GLU A 135 -11.82 -8.97 -10.10
CA GLU A 135 -13.07 -8.90 -9.34
C GLU A 135 -12.85 -8.71 -7.83
N LEU A 136 -13.63 -7.83 -7.18
CA LEU A 136 -13.59 -7.62 -5.73
C LEU A 136 -14.11 -8.80 -4.89
N SER A 137 -14.76 -9.78 -5.51
CA SER A 137 -15.50 -10.84 -4.81
C SER A 137 -14.64 -11.63 -3.81
N GLY A 138 -13.37 -11.90 -4.15
CA GLY A 138 -12.42 -12.57 -3.25
C GLY A 138 -12.16 -11.75 -1.99
N VAL A 139 -11.81 -10.47 -2.15
CA VAL A 139 -11.54 -9.54 -1.04
C VAL A 139 -12.78 -9.33 -0.18
N ILE A 140 -13.95 -9.16 -0.80
CA ILE A 140 -15.24 -9.05 -0.09
C ILE A 140 -15.47 -10.30 0.77
N SER A 141 -15.31 -11.50 0.20
CA SER A 141 -15.55 -12.75 0.91
C SER A 141 -14.58 -13.00 2.08
N ALA A 142 -13.39 -12.41 2.03
CA ALA A 142 -12.41 -12.48 3.11
C ALA A 142 -12.73 -11.52 4.27
N GLY A 143 -13.68 -10.59 4.10
CA GLY A 143 -13.88 -9.44 5.00
C GLY A 143 -14.08 -9.81 6.47
N ASP A 144 -14.96 -10.76 6.78
CA ASP A 144 -15.18 -11.17 8.18
C ASP A 144 -13.92 -11.79 8.79
N LYS A 145 -13.19 -12.60 8.02
CA LYS A 145 -11.98 -13.26 8.51
C LYS A 145 -10.82 -12.27 8.68
N LEU A 146 -10.72 -11.28 7.80
CA LEU A 146 -9.79 -10.16 7.96
C LEU A 146 -10.09 -9.38 9.24
N GLY A 147 -11.37 -9.12 9.53
CA GLY A 147 -11.78 -8.48 10.78
C GLY A 147 -11.39 -9.27 12.03
N GLU A 148 -11.57 -10.59 12.03
CA GLU A 148 -11.13 -11.46 13.13
C GLU A 148 -9.61 -11.42 13.36
N LEU A 149 -8.82 -11.33 12.29
CA LEU A 149 -7.36 -11.41 12.35
C LEU A 149 -6.69 -10.07 12.68
N LEU A 150 -7.24 -8.97 12.17
CA LEU A 150 -6.65 -7.64 12.27
C LEU A 150 -7.22 -6.84 13.45
N GLY A 151 -8.49 -7.05 13.80
CA GLY A 151 -9.21 -6.22 14.76
C GLY A 151 -9.60 -4.85 14.18
N ASP A 152 -9.83 -3.88 15.07
CA ASP A 152 -10.44 -2.59 14.69
C ASP A 152 -9.40 -1.48 14.51
N ASP A 153 -8.15 -1.73 14.90
CA ASP A 153 -7.08 -0.73 15.03
C ASP A 153 -6.34 -0.44 13.71
N TRP A 154 -6.93 -0.83 12.58
CA TRP A 154 -6.27 -0.83 11.28
C TRP A 154 -6.85 0.19 10.32
N THR A 155 -5.96 0.76 9.51
CA THR A 155 -6.36 1.44 8.28
C THR A 155 -6.24 0.47 7.12
N ILE A 156 -7.33 0.24 6.41
CA ILE A 156 -7.34 -0.69 5.28
C ILE A 156 -7.76 0.04 4.03
N ASN A 157 -6.93 -0.04 2.99
CA ASN A 157 -7.23 0.52 1.69
C ASN A 157 -7.34 -0.59 0.66
N ILE A 158 -8.44 -0.60 -0.08
CA ILE A 158 -8.63 -1.43 -1.26
C ILE A 158 -8.72 -0.49 -2.45
N VAL A 159 -7.70 -0.49 -3.30
CA VAL A 159 -7.70 0.18 -4.59
C VAL A 159 -8.26 -0.79 -5.61
N HIS A 160 -9.25 -0.35 -6.38
CA HIS A 160 -9.84 -1.13 -7.47
C HIS A 160 -10.15 -0.20 -8.65
N GLY A 161 -9.35 -0.34 -9.71
CA GLY A 161 -9.39 0.59 -10.84
C GLY A 161 -9.11 2.02 -10.39
N GLU A 162 -10.09 2.90 -10.57
CA GLU A 162 -9.94 4.34 -10.31
C GLU A 162 -10.40 4.78 -8.90
N TYR A 163 -10.92 3.86 -8.09
CA TYR A 163 -11.45 4.19 -6.76
C TYR A 163 -10.79 3.42 -5.63
N LYS A 164 -10.92 3.99 -4.43
CA LYS A 164 -10.42 3.42 -3.18
C LYS A 164 -11.54 3.21 -2.18
N ILE A 165 -11.69 2.00 -1.65
CA ILE A 165 -12.48 1.74 -0.44
C ILE A 165 -11.52 1.80 0.75
N GLN A 166 -11.84 2.61 1.77
CA GLN A 166 -11.01 2.74 2.96
C GLN A 166 -11.80 2.49 4.24
N ILE A 167 -11.20 1.79 5.18
CA ILE A 167 -11.74 1.59 6.53
C ILE A 167 -10.73 2.18 7.51
N GLU A 168 -11.20 2.98 8.47
CA GLU A 168 -10.40 3.60 9.52
C GLU A 168 -11.06 3.40 10.89
N ASP A 169 -10.34 2.80 11.84
CA ASP A 169 -10.80 2.54 13.21
C ASP A 169 -12.19 1.87 13.27
N ALA A 170 -12.39 0.81 12.48
CA ALA A 170 -13.65 0.09 12.46
C ALA A 170 -13.43 -1.40 12.20
N GLN A 171 -14.32 -2.21 12.77
CA GLN A 171 -14.33 -3.64 12.55
C GLN A 171 -14.64 -3.94 11.09
N LEU A 172 -13.75 -4.70 10.47
CA LEU A 172 -13.97 -5.21 9.12
C LEU A 172 -15.04 -6.29 9.10
N CYS A 173 -15.87 -6.23 8.06
CA CYS A 173 -16.81 -7.30 7.75
C CYS A 173 -17.10 -7.34 6.26
N THR A 174 -17.54 -8.50 5.80
CA THR A 174 -17.98 -8.74 4.42
C THR A 174 -19.04 -7.73 3.98
N ALA A 175 -19.98 -7.41 4.87
CA ALA A 175 -21.07 -6.48 4.61
C ALA A 175 -20.58 -5.07 4.28
N PHE A 176 -19.53 -4.58 4.96
CA PHE A 176 -18.94 -3.28 4.65
C PHE A 176 -18.49 -3.21 3.20
N PHE A 177 -17.69 -4.19 2.76
CA PHE A 177 -17.11 -4.18 1.42
C PHE A 177 -18.16 -4.35 0.33
N ALA A 178 -19.14 -5.22 0.55
CA ALA A 178 -20.25 -5.42 -0.38
C ALA A 178 -21.07 -4.13 -0.54
N ASP A 179 -21.49 -3.51 0.56
CA ASP A 179 -22.31 -2.29 0.54
C ASP A 179 -21.52 -1.10 -0.03
N ALA A 180 -20.22 -1.03 0.26
CA ALA A 180 -19.32 0.00 -0.28
C ALA A 180 -19.18 -0.12 -1.80
N ALA A 181 -18.94 -1.33 -2.31
CA ALA A 181 -18.83 -1.58 -3.75
C ALA A 181 -20.16 -1.29 -4.47
N GLU A 182 -21.30 -1.68 -3.89
CA GLU A 182 -22.63 -1.37 -4.43
C GLU A 182 -22.88 0.14 -4.49
N LEU A 183 -22.60 0.85 -3.39
CA LEU A 183 -22.76 2.30 -3.32
C LEU A 183 -21.90 3.03 -4.36
N ILE A 184 -20.62 2.65 -4.49
CA ILE A 184 -19.70 3.27 -5.47
C ILE A 184 -20.21 3.04 -6.90
N ASN A 185 -20.58 1.80 -7.24
CA ASN A 185 -21.08 1.47 -8.58
C ASN A 185 -22.35 2.26 -8.92
N LYS A 186 -23.29 2.33 -7.98
CA LYS A 186 -24.53 3.10 -8.14
C LYS A 186 -24.25 4.60 -8.23
N ALA A 187 -23.36 5.13 -7.38
CA ALA A 187 -23.00 6.54 -7.38
C ALA A 187 -22.34 6.95 -8.70
N ASN A 188 -21.37 6.18 -9.20
CA ASN A 188 -20.66 6.47 -10.44
C ASN A 188 -21.57 6.49 -11.68
N ALA A 189 -22.64 5.71 -11.68
CA ALA A 189 -23.65 5.78 -12.74
C ALA A 189 -24.51 7.07 -12.68
N GLU A 190 -24.60 7.69 -11.52
CA GLU A 190 -25.55 8.77 -11.23
C GLU A 190 -24.90 10.17 -11.16
N ILE A 191 -23.57 10.24 -10.99
CA ILE A 191 -22.83 11.50 -10.77
C ILE A 191 -21.90 11.90 -11.92
N VAL A 192 -22.04 11.27 -13.10
CA VAL A 192 -21.32 11.65 -14.33
C VAL A 192 -21.48 13.17 -14.59
N PRO A 193 -20.40 13.91 -14.96
CA PRO A 193 -19.06 13.44 -15.32
C PRO A 193 -18.10 13.24 -14.14
N PHE A 194 -18.56 13.41 -12.90
CA PHE A 194 -17.78 13.10 -11.71
C PHE A 194 -17.82 11.59 -11.42
N HIS A 195 -16.92 11.16 -10.55
CA HIS A 195 -16.87 9.79 -10.04
C HIS A 195 -16.46 9.80 -8.57
N VAL A 196 -16.79 8.74 -7.85
CA VAL A 196 -16.30 8.47 -6.51
C VAL A 196 -14.87 7.96 -6.64
N ARG A 197 -13.92 8.73 -6.11
CA ARG A 197 -12.50 8.35 -6.03
C ARG A 197 -12.20 7.62 -4.73
N MET A 198 -12.95 7.91 -3.67
CA MET A 198 -12.78 7.23 -2.39
C MET A 198 -14.08 7.15 -1.60
N LEU A 199 -14.32 6.03 -0.94
CA LEU A 199 -15.35 5.86 0.09
C LEU A 199 -14.70 5.35 1.36
N SER A 200 -14.94 6.00 2.50
CA SER A 200 -14.64 5.46 3.83
C SER A 200 -15.84 5.47 4.75
N ASN A 201 -15.68 4.91 5.94
CA ASN A 201 -16.65 5.01 7.04
C ASN A 201 -16.79 6.44 7.62
N SER A 202 -16.04 7.43 7.13
CA SER A 202 -16.08 8.82 7.62
C SER A 202 -16.26 9.86 6.52
N LYS A 203 -16.00 9.52 5.26
CA LYS A 203 -16.12 10.45 4.13
C LYS A 203 -16.31 9.76 2.78
N ILE A 204 -16.80 10.52 1.81
CA ILE A 204 -16.77 10.18 0.39
C ILE A 204 -16.02 11.27 -0.35
N VAL A 205 -15.07 10.89 -1.20
CA VAL A 205 -14.36 11.80 -2.09
C VAL A 205 -14.91 11.62 -3.49
N MET A 206 -15.48 12.69 -4.02
CA MET A 206 -15.91 12.81 -5.41
C MET A 206 -14.82 13.55 -6.19
N SER A 207 -14.39 13.00 -7.33
CA SER A 207 -13.42 13.63 -8.23
C SER A 207 -14.03 13.86 -9.61
N GLY A 208 -13.51 14.85 -10.33
CA GLY A 208 -13.85 15.11 -11.73
C GLY A 208 -12.94 16.16 -12.34
N PHE A 209 -12.77 16.09 -13.66
CA PHE A 209 -12.09 17.13 -14.43
C PHE A 209 -13.02 18.32 -14.57
N SER A 210 -12.57 19.49 -14.12
CA SER A 210 -13.33 20.73 -14.19
C SER A 210 -12.53 21.79 -14.93
N ASP A 211 -13.03 22.21 -16.09
CA ASP A 211 -12.91 23.64 -16.40
C ASP A 211 -13.85 24.39 -15.43
N TYR A 212 -13.58 25.66 -15.13
CA TYR A 212 -14.33 26.43 -14.11
C TYR A 212 -15.86 26.50 -14.35
N SER A 213 -16.38 25.98 -15.47
CA SER A 213 -17.80 25.94 -15.81
C SER A 213 -18.60 24.90 -15.02
N LEU A 214 -17.95 23.87 -14.44
CA LEU A 214 -18.61 22.74 -13.75
C LEU A 214 -18.78 22.92 -12.24
N ALA A 215 -18.42 24.08 -11.66
CA ALA A 215 -18.50 24.31 -10.21
C ALA A 215 -19.94 24.28 -9.65
N GLY A 216 -20.95 24.66 -10.44
CA GLY A 216 -22.35 24.54 -10.03
C GLY A 216 -22.86 23.09 -10.08
N ASP A 217 -22.37 22.33 -11.07
CA ASP A 217 -22.72 20.93 -11.25
C ASP A 217 -22.10 20.06 -10.16
N SER A 218 -20.88 20.37 -9.72
CA SER A 218 -20.22 19.65 -8.62
C SER A 218 -21.01 19.72 -7.31
N ILE A 219 -21.59 20.88 -6.96
CA ILE A 219 -22.42 21.02 -5.75
C ILE A 219 -23.72 20.21 -5.89
N THR A 220 -24.37 20.30 -7.06
CA THR A 220 -25.62 19.56 -7.33
C THR A 220 -25.40 18.05 -7.25
N LEU A 221 -24.33 17.56 -7.85
CA LEU A 221 -23.97 16.14 -7.87
C LEU A 221 -23.45 15.65 -6.51
N ALA A 222 -22.75 16.50 -5.75
CA ALA A 222 -22.43 16.22 -4.35
C ALA A 222 -23.69 16.08 -3.50
N GLY A 223 -24.72 16.91 -3.72
CA GLY A 223 -26.03 16.76 -3.08
C GLY A 223 -26.70 15.43 -3.42
N LYS A 224 -26.67 15.03 -4.70
CA LYS A 224 -27.17 13.72 -5.15
C LYS A 224 -26.41 12.55 -4.53
N LEU A 225 -25.08 12.65 -4.46
CA LEU A 225 -24.21 11.68 -3.80
C LEU A 225 -24.55 11.56 -2.31
N ALA A 226 -24.81 12.69 -1.63
CA ALA A 226 -25.23 12.68 -0.23
C ALA A 226 -26.55 11.91 -0.01
N GLU A 227 -27.53 12.09 -0.89
CA GLU A 227 -28.80 11.35 -0.84
C GLU A 227 -28.60 9.84 -1.07
N LEU A 228 -27.75 9.47 -2.03
CA LEU A 228 -27.41 8.07 -2.33
C LEU A 228 -26.65 7.40 -1.19
N ALA A 229 -25.77 8.13 -0.51
CA ALA A 229 -24.90 7.64 0.55
C ALA A 229 -25.54 7.66 1.95
N ARG A 230 -26.61 8.44 2.14
CA ARG A 230 -27.36 8.51 3.41
C ARG A 230 -27.73 7.14 4.00
N PRO A 231 -28.21 6.14 3.24
CA PRO A 231 -28.57 4.83 3.79
C PRO A 231 -27.38 3.90 4.05
N PHE A 232 -26.13 4.29 3.77
CA PHE A 232 -24.96 3.45 4.03
C PHE A 232 -24.85 3.12 5.52
N ALA A 233 -24.89 1.83 5.87
CA ALA A 233 -25.04 1.40 7.26
C ALA A 233 -23.75 1.50 8.08
N HIS A 234 -22.61 1.68 7.41
CA HIS A 234 -21.28 1.55 8.02
C HIS A 234 -20.59 2.88 8.31
N TRP A 235 -21.37 3.94 8.49
CA TRP A 235 -20.83 5.21 8.98
C TRP A 235 -20.30 5.03 10.40
N LYS A 236 -19.10 5.58 10.65
CA LYS A 236 -18.48 5.58 11.97
C LYS A 236 -19.36 6.33 12.96
N GLU A 237 -19.64 5.69 14.09
CA GLU A 237 -20.47 6.28 15.14
C GLU A 237 -19.92 7.63 15.60
N ASN A 238 -20.81 8.57 15.89
CA ASN A 238 -20.48 9.93 16.35
C ASN A 238 -19.65 10.77 15.38
N ILE A 239 -19.50 10.33 14.12
CA ILE A 239 -18.90 11.13 13.05
C ILE A 239 -19.99 11.53 12.07
N ILE A 240 -20.02 12.81 11.68
CA ILE A 240 -20.85 13.28 10.57
C ILE A 240 -20.05 13.01 9.28
N PRO A 241 -20.54 12.12 8.39
CA PRO A 241 -19.85 11.84 7.13
C PRO A 241 -19.69 13.11 6.30
N LYS A 242 -18.53 13.25 5.66
CA LYS A 242 -18.23 14.40 4.80
C LYS A 242 -18.18 14.00 3.33
N ILE A 243 -18.60 14.92 2.46
CA ILE A 243 -18.31 14.83 1.03
C ILE A 243 -17.19 15.82 0.73
N GLU A 244 -16.08 15.29 0.23
CA GLU A 244 -14.96 16.07 -0.28
C GLU A 244 -15.07 16.10 -1.81
N ILE A 245 -14.95 17.29 -2.40
CA ILE A 245 -14.92 17.47 -3.86
C ILE A 245 -13.46 17.75 -4.23
N ALA A 246 -12.82 16.79 -4.88
CA ALA A 246 -11.50 16.93 -5.46
C ALA A 246 -11.66 17.36 -6.92
N MET A 247 -11.17 18.54 -7.27
CA MET A 247 -11.17 19.02 -8.64
C MET A 247 -9.78 18.80 -9.20
N ASP A 248 -9.63 17.81 -10.07
CA ASP A 248 -8.36 17.57 -10.76
C ASP A 248 -8.24 18.65 -11.85
N TYR A 249 -7.39 19.65 -11.62
CA TYR A 249 -7.06 20.66 -12.63
C TYR A 249 -6.07 20.04 -13.61
N GLU A 250 -6.45 19.87 -14.88
CA GLU A 250 -5.42 19.76 -15.92
C GLU A 250 -4.53 21.02 -15.85
N PRO A 251 -3.20 20.91 -15.89
CA PRO A 251 -2.41 22.04 -16.32
C PRO A 251 -2.89 22.37 -17.75
N LEU A 252 -3.40 23.60 -17.95
CA LEU A 252 -3.70 24.16 -19.26
C LEU A 252 -2.61 23.73 -20.26
N PRO A 253 -2.94 23.40 -21.53
CA PRO A 253 -1.90 23.23 -22.54
C PRO A 253 -1.08 24.53 -22.57
N VAL A 254 0.17 24.44 -22.11
CA VAL A 254 1.12 25.53 -22.21
C VAL A 254 1.42 25.65 -23.70
N ALA A 255 0.79 26.62 -24.36
CA ALA A 255 1.23 27.04 -25.67
C ALA A 255 2.56 27.77 -25.47
N ASP A 256 3.68 27.07 -25.66
CA ASP A 256 5.00 27.69 -25.69
C ASP A 256 5.03 28.77 -26.79
N LEU A 257 5.08 30.04 -26.37
CA LEU A 257 5.28 31.16 -27.28
C LEU A 257 6.74 31.27 -27.77
N TRP A 258 7.62 30.39 -27.30
CA TRP A 258 9.03 30.33 -27.68
C TRP A 258 9.49 28.88 -27.77
N GLN A 259 9.56 28.35 -28.99
CA GLN A 259 10.47 27.24 -29.28
C GLN A 259 11.89 27.80 -29.20
N GLU A 260 12.58 27.52 -28.10
CA GLU A 260 14.03 27.51 -28.09
C GLU A 260 14.48 26.04 -28.17
N ASP A 261 15.28 25.74 -29.20
CA ASP A 261 16.01 24.49 -29.32
C ASP A 261 16.89 24.29 -28.07
N SER A 262 16.40 23.52 -27.09
CA SER A 262 17.26 22.91 -26.09
C SER A 262 17.18 21.39 -26.28
N SER A 263 18.13 20.87 -27.03
CA SER A 263 18.43 19.45 -27.11
C SER A 263 18.96 18.95 -25.76
N GLU A 264 18.08 18.72 -24.81
CA GLU A 264 18.29 17.85 -23.66
C GLU A 264 16.90 17.53 -23.10
N ALA A 265 16.43 16.30 -23.39
CA ALA A 265 15.16 15.83 -22.87
C ALA A 265 15.24 15.72 -21.34
N PRO A 266 14.21 16.14 -20.59
CA PRO A 266 14.11 15.79 -19.17
C PRO A 266 14.00 14.27 -19.07
N GLU A 267 14.90 13.64 -18.32
CA GLU A 267 14.83 12.18 -18.09
C GLU A 267 13.50 11.83 -17.42
N PRO A 268 12.71 10.92 -18.01
CA PRO A 268 11.46 10.48 -17.42
C PRO A 268 11.72 9.61 -16.19
N PHE A 269 10.78 9.64 -15.26
CA PHE A 269 10.70 8.87 -14.00
C PHE A 269 10.60 7.34 -14.20
N ASP A 270 10.87 6.84 -15.41
CA ASP A 270 10.91 5.42 -15.78
C ASP A 270 12.18 4.70 -15.28
N ASP A 271 13.04 5.40 -14.55
CA ASP A 271 14.34 4.91 -14.14
C ASP A 271 14.34 3.90 -13.00
N PHE A 272 13.23 3.77 -12.26
CA PHE A 272 13.16 2.79 -11.18
C PHE A 272 12.98 1.35 -11.71
N GLU A 273 12.18 1.16 -12.76
CA GLU A 273 12.03 -0.13 -13.44
C GLU A 273 13.29 -0.51 -14.24
N ARG A 274 14.00 0.47 -14.82
CA ARG A 274 15.28 0.27 -15.50
C ARG A 274 16.39 -0.14 -14.52
N LEU A 275 16.52 0.55 -13.39
CA LEU A 275 17.46 0.20 -12.31
C LEU A 275 17.21 -1.22 -11.76
N LEU A 276 15.95 -1.64 -11.69
CA LEU A 276 15.56 -3.00 -11.27
C LEU A 276 15.92 -4.10 -12.28
N ARG A 277 16.00 -3.77 -13.58
CA ARG A 277 16.37 -4.72 -14.65
C ARG A 277 17.88 -4.77 -14.88
N GLU A 278 18.60 -3.66 -14.70
CA GLU A 278 20.05 -3.59 -14.91
C GLU A 278 20.86 -4.25 -13.76
N GLU A 279 20.35 -4.30 -12.53
CA GLU A 279 21.01 -5.04 -11.43
C GLU A 279 20.93 -6.58 -11.56
N ILE A 280 20.15 -7.12 -12.51
CA ILE A 280 20.01 -8.58 -12.73
C ILE A 280 21.08 -9.13 -13.69
N LEU A 281 21.86 -8.26 -14.35
CA LEU A 281 22.92 -8.66 -15.28
C LEU A 281 24.29 -8.15 -14.82
N ILE A 282 24.76 -8.62 -13.66
CA ILE A 282 26.20 -8.75 -13.43
C ILE A 282 26.55 -10.24 -13.53
N THR A 283 26.92 -10.64 -14.75
CA THR A 283 27.66 -11.87 -14.97
C THR A 283 29.01 -11.75 -14.28
N GLU A 284 29.36 -12.74 -13.45
CA GLU A 284 30.73 -12.90 -12.97
C GLU A 284 31.70 -13.06 -14.16
N PHE A 285 32.92 -12.56 -13.95
CA PHE A 285 34.15 -12.55 -14.78
C PHE A 285 34.42 -11.34 -15.68
#